data_AF-A0A2U1CFD6-F1
#
_entry.id   AF-A0A2U1CFD6-F1
#
_cell.length_a   1.000
_cell.length_b   1.000
_cell.length_c   1.000
_cell.angle_alpha   90.00
_cell.angle_beta   90.00
_cell.angle_gamma   90.00
#
_symmetry.space_group_name_H-M   'P 1'
#
loop_
_entity.id
_entity.type
_entity.pdbx_description
1 polymer ?
#
loop_
_entity_poly.entity_id
_entity_poly.type
_entity_poly.pdbx_seq_one_letter_code
_entity_poly.pdbx_strand_id
1 'polypeptide(L)'
;MEHKSQEVFPAFRLVAQFADGQRLLFDGLTEQQARQAMEAAQTQHGDITWWDGVTDQHYENGRYFATLPPPPEITMYDLTDYPNKEE
;
A
#
# COMPACT_ATOMS: atom_id res chain seq x y z
N MET A 1 8.45 27.02 10.64
CA MET A 1 7.84 26.20 9.57
C MET A 1 8.47 24.84 9.71
N GLU A 2 7.84 23.95 10.48
CA GLU A 2 8.27 22.55 10.52
C GLU A 2 8.15 22.01 9.10
N HIS A 3 9.29 21.62 8.53
CA HIS A 3 9.29 20.74 7.38
C HIS A 3 8.70 19.43 7.88
N LYS A 4 7.36 19.32 7.81
CA LYS A 4 6.69 18.03 7.84
C LYS A 4 7.34 17.27 6.70
N SER A 5 8.31 16.42 7.05
CA SER A 5 8.80 15.38 6.16
C SER A 5 7.53 14.75 5.63
N GLN A 6 7.16 15.03 4.38
CA GLN A 6 6.12 14.24 3.74
C GLN A 6 6.66 12.82 3.86
N GLU A 7 6.07 12.02 4.74
CA GLU A 7 6.34 10.61 4.81
C GLU A 7 5.91 10.07 3.45
N VAL A 8 6.85 10.05 2.52
CA VAL A 8 6.63 9.53 1.18
C VAL A 8 6.59 8.03 1.37
N PHE A 9 5.37 7.51 1.52
CA PHE A 9 5.17 6.08 1.53
C PHE A 9 5.38 5.56 0.11
N PRO A 10 6.36 4.66 -0.11
CA PRO A 10 6.57 4.07 -1.42
C PRO A 10 5.31 3.31 -1.83
N ALA A 11 4.93 3.38 -3.11
CA ALA A 11 3.68 2.81 -3.59
C ALA A 11 3.63 1.28 -3.47
N PHE A 12 4.80 0.63 -3.58
CA PHE A 12 4.96 -0.81 -3.41
C PHE A 12 6.00 -1.14 -2.36
N ARG A 13 5.71 -2.14 -1.53
CA ARG A 13 6.64 -2.71 -0.55
C ARG A 13 6.54 -4.22 -0.53
N LEU A 14 7.66 -4.88 -0.82
CA LEU A 14 7.81 -6.33 -0.79
C LEU A 14 8.67 -6.74 0.40
N VAL A 15 8.42 -7.92 0.95
CA VAL A 15 9.30 -8.58 1.92
C VAL A 15 9.88 -9.82 1.26
N ALA A 16 11.19 -10.05 1.43
CA ALA A 16 11.84 -11.26 0.97
C ALA A 16 12.69 -11.89 2.06
N GLN A 17 12.62 -13.22 2.14
CA GLN A 17 13.45 -14.08 2.97
C GLN A 17 14.54 -14.69 2.08
N PHE A 18 15.79 -14.41 2.42
CA PHE A 18 16.95 -14.93 1.72
C PHE A 18 17.45 -16.22 2.36
N ALA A 19 18.27 -16.97 1.60
CA ALA A 19 18.87 -18.23 2.02
C ALA A 19 19.78 -18.09 3.25
N ASP A 20 20.33 -16.90 3.51
CA ASP A 20 21.09 -16.62 4.72
C ASP A 20 20.22 -16.50 5.99
N GLY A 21 18.90 -16.52 5.84
CA GLY A 21 17.95 -16.39 6.95
C GLY A 21 17.55 -14.95 7.26
N GLN A 22 18.07 -13.95 6.54
CA GLN A 22 17.63 -12.57 6.69
C GLN A 22 16.33 -12.28 5.94
N ARG A 23 15.46 -11.48 6.57
CA ARG A 23 14.29 -10.88 5.94
C ARG A 23 14.56 -9.40 5.69
N LEU A 24 14.43 -8.98 4.44
CA LEU A 24 14.58 -7.57 4.06
C LEU A 24 13.31 -7.05 3.42
N LEU A 25 13.10 -5.75 3.57
CA LEU A 25 11.99 -5.02 2.96
C LEU A 25 12.52 -4.24 1.76
N PHE A 26 11.82 -4.33 0.64
CA PHE A 26 12.14 -3.65 -0.60
C PHE A 26 11.01 -2.72 -0.97
N ASP A 27 11.31 -1.43 -0.97
CA ASP A 27 10.40 -0.41 -1.46
C ASP A 27 10.60 -0.11 -2.95
N GLY A 28 9.51 0.31 -3.60
CA GLY A 28 9.52 0.75 -4.97
C GLY A 28 8.32 1.62 -5.30
N LEU A 29 8.46 2.47 -6.32
CA LEU A 29 7.32 3.21 -6.88
C LEU A 29 6.40 2.29 -7.70
N THR A 30 6.92 1.15 -8.14
CA THR A 30 6.17 0.09 -8.83
C THR A 30 6.61 -1.27 -8.31
N GLU A 31 5.74 -2.27 -8.46
CA GLU A 31 6.07 -3.66 -8.11
C GLU A 31 7.36 -4.15 -8.77
N GLN A 32 7.57 -3.80 -10.05
CA GLN A 32 8.77 -4.17 -10.79
C GLN A 32 10.03 -3.58 -10.16
N GLN A 33 9.97 -2.32 -9.71
CA GLN A 33 11.11 -1.66 -9.08
C GLN A 33 11.44 -2.30 -7.73
N ALA A 34 10.42 -2.62 -6.92
CA ALA A 34 10.61 -3.36 -5.67
C ALA A 34 11.18 -4.77 -5.92
N ARG A 35 10.72 -5.47 -6.96
CA ARG A 35 11.29 -6.76 -7.37
C ARG A 35 12.73 -6.67 -7.85
N GLN A 36 13.08 -5.66 -8.65
CA GLN A 36 14.47 -5.48 -9.08
C GLN A 36 15.42 -5.22 -7.90
N ALA A 37 14.98 -4.44 -6.91
CA ALA A 37 15.74 -4.25 -5.67
C ALA A 37 15.90 -5.55 -4.88
N MET A 38 14.83 -6.34 -4.79
CA MET A 38 14.82 -7.67 -4.17
C MET A 38 15.77 -8.65 -4.89
N GLU A 39 15.72 -8.71 -6.21
CA GLU A 39 16.59 -9.55 -7.03
C GLU A 39 18.06 -9.11 -6.93
N ALA A 40 18.33 -7.81 -6.87
CA ALA A 40 19.67 -7.28 -6.68
C ALA A 40 20.27 -7.67 -5.32
N ALA A 41 19.44 -7.82 -4.28
CA ALA A 41 19.90 -8.28 -2.97
C ALA A 41 20.33 -9.75 -2.95
N GLN A 42 19.92 -10.57 -3.92
CA GLN A 42 20.34 -11.97 -3.99
C GLN A 42 21.86 -12.14 -4.12
N THR A 43 22.53 -11.20 -4.79
CA THR A 43 23.99 -11.22 -4.91
C THR A 43 24.71 -11.06 -3.56
N GLN A 44 24.02 -10.50 -2.56
CA GLN A 44 24.58 -10.22 -1.23
C GLN A 44 24.08 -11.21 -0.16
N HIS A 45 22.80 -11.61 -0.21
CA HIS A 45 22.15 -12.42 0.82
C HIS A 45 21.89 -13.88 0.38
N GLY A 46 22.23 -14.23 -0.86
CA GLY A 46 21.93 -15.53 -1.45
C GLY A 46 20.55 -15.57 -2.12
N ASP A 47 20.13 -16.75 -2.60
CA ASP A 47 18.85 -16.87 -3.30
C ASP A 47 17.65 -16.51 -2.41
N ILE A 48 16.61 -15.92 -3.02
CA ILE A 48 15.34 -15.67 -2.34
C ILE A 48 14.62 -17.01 -2.16
N THR A 49 14.42 -17.39 -0.91
CA THR A 49 13.67 -18.61 -0.54
C THR A 49 12.16 -18.39 -0.54
N TRP A 50 11.73 -17.16 -0.23
CA TRP A 50 10.33 -16.77 -0.13
C TRP A 50 10.23 -15.25 -0.24
N TRP A 51 9.17 -14.76 -0.88
CA TRP A 51 8.84 -13.34 -0.90
C TRP A 51 7.32 -13.16 -0.95
N ASP A 52 6.85 -12.03 -0.42
CA ASP A 52 5.43 -11.70 -0.38
C ASP A 52 5.21 -10.18 -0.32
N GLY A 53 3.97 -9.74 -0.54
CA GLY A 53 3.59 -8.35 -0.43
C GLY A 53 3.38 -7.94 1.02
N VAL A 54 4.03 -6.86 1.48
CA VAL A 54 3.83 -6.40 2.86
C VAL A 54 2.37 -6.06 3.10
N THR A 55 1.78 -6.66 4.13
CA THR A 55 0.42 -6.33 4.58
C THR A 55 0.53 -5.73 5.98
N ASP A 56 0.27 -4.43 6.08
CA ASP A 56 0.42 -3.63 7.31
C ASP A 56 -0.67 -2.53 7.33
N GLN A 57 -0.68 -1.66 8.35
CA GLN A 57 -1.58 -0.51 8.47
C GLN A 57 -1.60 0.41 7.24
N HIS A 58 -0.60 0.35 6.36
CA HIS A 58 -0.51 1.20 5.16
C HIS A 58 -0.46 0.43 3.83
N TYR A 59 -0.30 -0.89 3.88
CA TYR A 59 -0.09 -1.71 2.70
C TYR A 59 -1.05 -2.90 2.70
N GLU A 60 -1.67 -3.16 1.56
CA GLU A 60 -2.44 -4.38 1.31
C GLU A 60 -1.76 -5.15 0.19
N ASN A 61 -1.26 -6.37 0.48
CA ASN A 61 -0.52 -7.18 -0.49
C ASN A 61 0.63 -6.41 -1.16
N GLY A 62 1.37 -5.64 -0.37
CA GLY A 62 2.48 -4.80 -0.80
C GLY A 62 2.09 -3.52 -1.53
N ARG A 63 0.80 -3.23 -1.72
CA ARG A 63 0.32 -1.98 -2.36
C ARG A 63 -0.11 -0.97 -1.32
N TYR A 64 0.40 0.26 -1.43
CA TYR A 64 0.02 1.33 -0.53
C TYR A 64 -1.43 1.77 -0.77
N PHE A 65 -2.32 1.52 0.19
CA PHE A 65 -3.77 1.68 0.00
C PHE A 65 -4.28 3.09 0.32
N ALA A 66 -3.49 3.98 0.93
CA ALA A 66 -3.95 5.36 1.17
C ALA A 66 -4.07 6.20 -0.12
N THR A 67 -3.78 5.60 -1.29
CA THR A 67 -4.11 6.14 -2.62
C THR A 67 -5.53 5.83 -3.07
N LEU A 68 -6.24 4.91 -2.39
CA LEU A 68 -7.67 4.75 -2.58
C LEU A 68 -8.33 5.95 -1.87
N PRO A 69 -9.04 6.83 -2.59
CA PRO A 69 -9.87 7.80 -1.92
C PRO A 69 -10.80 7.02 -0.97
N PRO A 70 -11.11 7.55 0.23
CA PRO A 70 -12.12 6.95 1.07
C PRO A 70 -13.36 6.67 0.20
N PRO A 71 -14.01 5.50 0.35
CA PRO A 71 -15.21 5.20 -0.42
C PRO A 71 -16.17 6.39 -0.27
N PRO A 72 -16.80 6.85 -1.38
CA PRO A 72 -17.68 8.00 -1.29
C PRO A 72 -18.75 7.71 -0.24
N GLU A 73 -18.88 8.60 0.75
CA GLU A 73 -19.98 8.54 1.70
C GLU A 73 -21.28 8.77 0.92
N ILE A 74 -22.05 7.69 0.71
CA ILE A 74 -23.38 7.79 0.11
C ILE A 74 -24.30 8.34 1.18
N THR A 75 -24.47 9.67 1.21
CA THR A 75 -25.54 10.30 1.97
C THR A 75 -26.87 9.92 1.33
N MET A 76 -27.56 8.95 1.92
CA MET A 76 -28.94 8.61 1.56
C MET A 76 -29.84 9.77 1.98
N TYR A 77 -30.34 10.54 1.01
CA TYR A 77 -31.42 11.49 1.25
C TYR A 77 -32.74 10.73 1.29
N ASP A 78 -33.45 10.79 2.41
CA ASP A 78 -34.81 10.31 2.50
C ASP A 78 -35.72 11.25 1.67
N LEU A 79 -36.30 10.72 0.59
CA LEU A 79 -37.17 11.46 -0.32
C LEU A 79 -38.66 11.38 0.08
N THR A 80 -38.99 10.91 1.29
CA THR A 80 -40.40 10.80 1.72
C THR A 80 -40.95 12.07 2.37
N ASP A 81 -40.11 13.06 2.67
CA ASP A 81 -40.55 14.38 3.13
C ASP A 81 -40.81 15.32 1.93
N TYR A 82 -41.73 14.91 1.06
CA TYR A 82 -42.46 15.88 0.25
C TYR A 82 -43.62 16.38 1.11
N PRO A 83 -43.65 17.66 1.54
CA PRO A 83 -44.89 18.23 2.04
C PRO A 83 -45.88 18.21 0.88
N ASN A 84 -46.89 17.32 0.97
CA ASN A 84 -48.10 17.43 0.18
C ASN A 84 -48.59 18.86 0.34
N LYS A 85 -48.41 19.68 -0.70
CA LYS A 85 -49.12 20.94 -0.80
C LYS A 85 -50.56 20.56 -1.07
N GLU A 86 -51.34 20.47 0.00
CA GLU A 86 -52.79 20.41 -0.07
C GLU A 86 -53.28 21.70 -0.76
N GLU A 87 -54.12 21.50 -1.78
CA GLU A 87 -54.81 22.49 -2.60
C GLU A 87 -55.70 23.45 -1.80
#